data_AF-A0A821WRH0-F1
#
_entry.id   AF-A0A821WRH0-F1
#
_cell.length_a   1.000
_cell.length_b   1.000
_cell.length_c   1.000
_cell.angle_alpha   90.00
_cell.angle_beta   90.00
_cell.angle_gamma   90.00
#
_symmetry.space_group_name_H-M   'P 1'
#
loop_
_entity.id
_entity.type
_entity.pdbx_description
1 polymer ?
#
loop_
_entity_poly.entity_id
_entity_poly.type
_entity_poly.pdbx_seq_one_letter_code
_entity_poly.pdbx_strand_id
1 'polypeptide(L)'
;MDEQGFYISLNPSASLSLYPNNTLSSFNNELHSPIDFANEEWVVGLAEVLVNAGVMNIGRDDARFSVQRVITSTNEYDGEPLIRNMTFHLEIPAKHYITIMELLAAINKQLKSCPETEDIHFKTSTPKEGKQLVKIKINLTEKPALSLPNRMKVNFTFSKHIAFLLGSDKTTIDYNEFEKLSAEMSISGAIPKFA
;
A
#
# COMPACT_ATOMS: atom_id res chain seq x y z
N MET A 1 2.40 23.49 -38.36
CA MET A 1 1.84 22.14 -38.39
C MET A 1 2.22 21.54 -37.06
N ASP A 2 1.25 21.14 -36.27
CA ASP A 2 1.53 20.47 -35.00
C ASP A 2 2.08 19.08 -35.33
N GLU A 3 3.35 18.83 -34.99
CA GLU A 3 3.94 17.49 -35.07
C GLU A 3 3.18 16.59 -34.08
N GLN A 4 2.34 15.71 -34.60
CA GLN A 4 1.68 14.67 -33.79
C GLN A 4 2.72 13.61 -33.42
N GLY A 5 3.47 13.88 -32.35
CA GLY A 5 4.29 12.88 -31.68
C GLY A 5 3.44 11.99 -30.77
N PHE A 6 3.86 10.74 -30.59
CA PHE A 6 3.33 9.85 -29.56
C PHE A 6 4.47 9.24 -28.76
N TYR A 7 4.20 8.91 -27.50
CA TYR A 7 5.18 8.30 -26.60
C TYR A 7 4.80 6.86 -26.33
N ILE A 8 5.80 5.97 -26.38
CA ILE A 8 5.64 4.57 -26.02
C ILE A 8 6.50 4.30 -24.79
N SER A 9 5.88 3.82 -23.72
CA SER A 9 6.61 3.39 -22.53
C SER A 9 7.03 1.94 -22.67
N LEU A 10 8.34 1.71 -22.79
CA LEU A 10 8.92 0.38 -22.64
C LEU A 10 9.09 0.11 -21.14
N ASN A 11 8.21 -0.72 -20.57
CA ASN A 11 8.50 -1.26 -19.24
C ASN A 11 9.80 -2.05 -19.35
N PRO A 12 10.80 -1.81 -18.48
CA PRO A 12 12.01 -2.59 -18.44
C PRO A 12 11.66 -3.99 -17.89
N SER A 13 11.06 -4.84 -18.72
CA SER A 13 11.02 -6.27 -18.47
C SER A 13 12.41 -6.82 -18.80
N ALA A 14 13.39 -6.43 -17.99
CA ALA A 14 14.74 -6.99 -17.97
C ALA A 14 14.73 -8.44 -17.42
N SER A 15 13.76 -9.24 -17.85
CA SER A 15 13.65 -10.63 -17.49
C SER A 15 14.84 -11.37 -18.09
N LEU A 16 15.86 -11.63 -17.27
CA LEU A 16 17.05 -12.40 -17.66
C LEU A 16 16.71 -13.80 -18.17
N SER A 17 15.51 -14.32 -17.87
CA SER A 17 15.01 -15.57 -18.46
C SER A 17 14.58 -15.42 -19.93
N LEU A 18 14.13 -14.23 -20.35
CA LEU A 18 13.71 -13.95 -21.72
C LEU A 18 14.84 -13.33 -22.56
N TYR A 19 15.66 -12.48 -21.93
CA TYR A 19 16.79 -11.79 -22.57
C TYR A 19 18.08 -12.03 -21.75
N PRO A 20 18.63 -13.25 -21.77
CA PRO A 20 19.79 -13.63 -20.94
C PRO A 20 21.06 -12.86 -21.28
N ASN A 21 21.12 -12.24 -22.46
CA ASN A 21 22.26 -11.48 -22.93
C ASN A 21 22.19 -9.99 -22.57
N ASN A 22 21.14 -9.53 -21.87
CA ASN A 22 21.05 -8.14 -21.42
C ASN A 22 22.14 -7.86 -20.39
N THR A 23 22.94 -6.82 -20.65
CA THR A 23 23.97 -6.31 -19.74
C THR A 23 23.67 -4.85 -19.41
N LEU A 24 24.39 -4.30 -18.43
CA LEU A 24 24.37 -2.88 -18.11
C LEU A 24 24.74 -1.99 -19.30
N SER A 25 25.51 -2.49 -20.27
CA SER A 25 25.99 -1.75 -21.44
C SER A 25 25.27 -2.11 -22.74
N SER A 26 24.40 -3.12 -22.74
CA SER A 26 23.71 -3.62 -23.93
C SER A 26 22.37 -4.19 -23.52
N PHE A 27 21.30 -3.45 -23.79
CA PHE A 27 19.95 -3.80 -23.36
C PHE A 27 19.03 -3.97 -24.57
N ASN A 28 18.46 -5.16 -24.72
CA ASN A 28 17.43 -5.46 -25.69
C ASN A 28 16.09 -5.63 -24.98
N ASN A 29 15.05 -5.03 -25.54
CA ASN A 29 13.67 -5.19 -25.09
C ASN A 29 12.77 -5.25 -26.31
N GLU A 30 11.61 -5.89 -26.16
CA GLU A 30 10.62 -6.01 -27.22
C GLU A 30 9.35 -5.26 -26.82
N LEU A 31 8.75 -4.60 -27.81
CA LEU A 31 7.42 -4.05 -27.63
C LEU A 31 6.43 -5.21 -27.51
N HIS A 32 5.66 -5.24 -26.42
CA HIS A 32 4.60 -6.23 -26.23
C HIS A 32 3.54 -6.23 -27.35
N SER A 33 3.47 -5.15 -28.13
CA SER A 33 2.62 -5.07 -29.30
C SER A 33 3.41 -4.48 -30.45
N PRO A 34 3.44 -5.13 -31.63
CA PRO A 34 4.10 -4.57 -32.80
C PRO A 34 3.43 -3.26 -33.18
N ILE A 35 4.24 -2.27 -33.54
CA ILE A 35 3.77 -0.98 -34.00
C ILE A 35 3.99 -0.94 -35.51
N ASP A 36 2.92 -0.68 -36.24
CA ASP A 36 2.97 -0.45 -37.68
C ASP A 36 3.14 1.05 -37.92
N PHE A 37 4.36 1.40 -38.34
CA PHE A 37 4.71 2.74 -38.78
C PHE A 37 4.29 2.88 -40.24
N ALA A 38 2.99 2.97 -40.49
CA ALA A 38 2.36 2.93 -41.81
C ALA A 38 3.19 3.65 -42.91
N ASN A 39 4.02 2.92 -43.66
CA ASN A 39 4.89 3.36 -44.79
C ASN A 39 5.49 4.78 -44.76
N GLU A 40 5.66 5.38 -43.59
CA GLU A 40 6.15 6.74 -43.39
C GLU A 40 7.53 6.71 -42.74
N GLU A 41 8.34 7.74 -42.96
CA GLU A 41 9.64 7.88 -42.30
C GLU A 41 9.44 8.45 -40.90
N TRP A 42 9.80 7.67 -39.87
CA TRP A 42 9.72 8.08 -38.46
C TRP A 42 11.11 8.31 -37.87
N VAL A 43 11.25 9.39 -37.09
CA VAL A 43 12.41 9.60 -36.23
C VAL A 43 12.09 9.05 -34.84
N VAL A 44 12.78 7.98 -34.45
CA VAL A 44 12.63 7.37 -33.12
C VAL A 44 13.67 7.95 -32.17
N GLY A 45 13.20 8.59 -31.11
CA GLY A 45 14.03 9.01 -29.98
C GLY A 45 13.88 8.03 -28.81
N LEU A 46 15.00 7.51 -28.31
CA LEU A 46 15.03 6.78 -27.04
C LEU A 46 15.23 7.78 -25.90
N ALA A 47 14.32 7.78 -24.94
CA ALA A 47 14.45 8.53 -23.70
C ALA A 47 14.49 7.55 -22.53
N GLU A 48 15.57 7.59 -21.75
CA GLU A 48 15.63 6.90 -20.47
C GLU A 48 15.03 7.80 -19.39
N VAL A 49 14.01 7.30 -18.70
CA VAL A 49 13.48 7.96 -17.50
C VAL A 49 14.14 7.32 -16.29
N LEU A 50 15.21 7.95 -15.81
CA LEU A 50 15.80 7.60 -14.52
C LEU A 50 14.86 8.08 -13.41
N VAL A 51 13.99 7.19 -12.93
CA VAL A 51 13.22 7.47 -11.72
C VAL A 51 14.21 7.43 -10.56
N ASN A 52 14.55 8.61 -10.04
CA ASN A 52 15.46 8.74 -8.92
C ASN A 52 14.91 7.91 -7.74
N ALA A 53 15.68 6.95 -7.22
CA ALA A 53 15.30 6.14 -6.07
C ALA A 53 15.04 6.98 -4.80
N GLY A 54 15.35 8.27 -4.82
CA GLY A 54 14.92 9.25 -3.81
C GLY A 54 13.44 9.67 -3.90
N VAL A 55 12.69 9.25 -4.92
CA VAL A 55 11.25 9.51 -5.01
C VAL A 55 10.53 8.60 -4.01
N MET A 56 10.05 9.22 -2.93
CA MET A 56 9.26 8.54 -1.90
C MET A 56 7.91 8.14 -2.49
N ASN A 57 7.54 6.87 -2.37
CA ASN A 57 6.17 6.45 -2.64
C ASN A 57 5.23 6.82 -1.50
N ILE A 58 5.73 7.05 -0.28
CA ILE A 58 4.96 7.66 0.80
C ILE A 58 5.56 9.02 1.13
N GLY A 59 4.89 10.09 0.70
CA GLY A 59 5.23 11.47 1.05
C GLY A 59 4.86 11.80 2.51
N ARG A 60 5.34 12.94 3.01
CA ARG A 60 5.07 13.39 4.40
C ARG A 60 3.57 13.55 4.68
N ASP A 61 2.81 14.05 3.72
CA ASP A 61 1.37 14.27 3.89
C ASP A 61 0.58 12.96 3.87
N ASP A 62 1.07 11.95 3.12
CA ASP A 62 0.45 10.63 3.05
C ASP A 62 0.80 9.74 4.25
N ALA A 63 1.88 10.05 4.96
CA ALA A 63 2.46 9.21 6.00
C ALA A 63 1.65 9.18 7.31
N ARG A 64 0.62 10.01 7.42
CA ARG A 64 -0.26 10.10 8.60
C ARG A 64 -1.46 9.18 8.45
N PHE A 65 -1.83 8.54 9.54
CA PHE A 65 -3.05 7.74 9.63
C PHE A 65 -3.64 7.84 11.03
N SER A 66 -4.90 7.46 11.18
CA SER A 66 -5.54 7.41 12.49
C SER A 66 -6.26 6.11 12.75
N VAL A 67 -6.25 5.69 14.01
CA VAL A 67 -6.98 4.53 14.50
C VAL A 67 -8.10 5.02 15.41
N GLN A 68 -9.33 4.70 15.08
CA GLN A 68 -10.48 4.97 15.93
C GLN A 68 -10.92 3.68 16.61
N ARG A 69 -11.01 3.71 17.94
CA ARG A 69 -11.55 2.63 18.78
C ARG A 69 -12.87 3.09 19.39
N VAL A 70 -13.92 2.31 19.17
CA VAL A 70 -15.22 2.47 19.83
C VAL A 70 -15.42 1.28 20.75
N ILE A 71 -15.43 1.57 22.05
CA ILE A 71 -15.62 0.59 23.12
C ILE A 71 -17.01 0.81 23.70
N THR A 72 -17.87 -0.19 23.61
CA THR A 72 -19.18 -0.18 24.26
C THR A 72 -19.13 -1.10 25.46
N SER A 73 -19.14 -0.54 26.66
CA SER A 73 -19.27 -1.29 27.92
C SER A 73 -20.64 -1.06 28.54
N THR A 74 -20.98 -1.84 29.57
CA THR A 74 -22.18 -1.61 30.39
C THR A 74 -21.77 -0.93 31.67
N ASN A 75 -22.48 0.11 32.08
CA ASN A 75 -22.28 0.77 33.36
C ASN A 75 -22.77 -0.17 34.48
N GLU A 76 -21.91 -0.43 35.47
CA GLU A 76 -22.19 -1.36 36.57
C GLU A 76 -23.31 -0.87 37.50
N TYR A 77 -23.60 0.44 37.49
CA TYR A 77 -24.58 1.04 38.41
C TYR A 77 -26.01 1.03 37.88
N ASP A 78 -26.23 1.32 36.61
CA ASP A 78 -27.56 1.50 36.01
C ASP A 78 -27.81 0.56 34.81
N GLY A 79 -26.81 -0.22 34.37
CA GLY A 79 -26.93 -1.11 33.22
C GLY A 79 -26.94 -0.39 31.87
N GLU A 80 -26.73 0.93 31.84
CA GLU A 80 -26.75 1.73 30.61
C GLU A 80 -25.45 1.51 29.79
N PRO A 81 -25.53 1.60 28.44
CA PRO A 81 -24.35 1.47 27.61
C PRO A 81 -23.43 2.68 27.76
N LEU A 82 -22.21 2.45 28.23
CA LEU A 82 -21.13 3.42 28.23
C LEU A 82 -20.33 3.29 26.94
N ILE A 83 -20.35 4.33 26.11
CA ILE A 83 -19.61 4.37 24.84
C ILE A 83 -18.38 5.25 25.02
N ARG A 84 -17.19 4.66 24.85
CA ARG A 84 -15.92 5.39 24.79
C ARG A 84 -15.39 5.39 23.37
N ASN A 85 -15.20 6.59 22.82
CA ASN A 85 -14.60 6.83 21.51
C ASN A 85 -13.19 7.37 21.71
N MET A 86 -12.19 6.67 21.17
CA MET A 86 -10.79 7.09 21.21
C MET A 86 -10.25 7.15 19.79
N THR A 87 -9.53 8.23 19.47
CA THR A 87 -8.87 8.38 18.17
C THR A 87 -7.38 8.64 18.40
N PHE A 88 -6.54 7.83 17.77
CA PHE A 88 -5.09 7.89 17.85
C PHE A 88 -4.55 8.33 16.49
N HIS A 89 -3.74 9.38 16.46
CA HIS A 89 -3.08 9.87 15.26
C HIS A 89 -1.63 9.40 15.25
N LEU A 90 -1.23 8.70 14.19
CA LEU A 90 0.05 8.03 14.05
C LEU A 90 0.70 8.44 12.72
N GLU A 91 2.02 8.37 12.66
CA GLU A 91 2.80 8.75 11.47
C GLU A 91 3.90 7.73 11.20
N ILE A 92 3.92 7.16 10.00
CA ILE A 92 5.03 6.31 9.53
C ILE A 92 6.14 7.18 8.91
N PRO A 93 7.39 6.67 8.77
CA PRO A 93 8.41 7.43 8.06
C PRO A 93 8.05 7.66 6.59
N ALA A 94 8.11 8.91 6.13
CA ALA A 94 8.05 9.22 4.70
C ALA A 94 9.32 8.71 4.01
N LYS A 95 9.16 7.72 3.11
CA LYS A 95 10.25 7.12 2.36
C LYS A 95 9.72 6.29 1.19
N HIS A 96 10.64 5.72 0.43
CA HIS A 96 10.35 4.68 -0.55
C HIS A 96 10.25 3.31 0.14
N TYR A 97 9.08 2.70 0.05
CA TYR A 97 8.81 1.32 0.49
C TYR A 97 8.85 0.39 -0.73
N ILE A 98 9.64 -0.67 -0.69
CA ILE A 98 9.78 -1.58 -1.85
C ILE A 98 8.62 -2.57 -1.89
N THR A 99 8.21 -3.05 -0.71
CA THR A 99 7.17 -4.08 -0.57
C THR A 99 6.09 -3.63 0.40
N ILE A 100 4.90 -4.19 0.22
CA ILE A 100 3.80 -4.02 1.16
C ILE A 100 4.18 -4.49 2.58
N MET A 101 5.05 -5.48 2.70
CA MET A 101 5.56 -5.97 3.99
C MET A 101 6.34 -4.90 4.75
N GLU A 102 7.17 -4.13 4.05
CA GLU A 102 7.90 -3.02 4.67
C GLU A 102 6.96 -1.92 5.14
N LEU A 103 5.93 -1.60 4.36
CA LEU A 103 4.91 -0.61 4.73
C LEU A 103 4.14 -1.07 5.98
N LEU A 104 3.64 -2.31 5.97
CA LEU A 104 2.94 -2.88 7.12
C LEU A 104 3.83 -3.00 8.36
N ALA A 105 5.12 -3.29 8.20
CA ALA A 105 6.08 -3.29 9.30
C ALA A 105 6.24 -1.90 9.92
N ALA A 106 6.26 -0.85 9.11
CA ALA A 106 6.30 0.53 9.61
C ALA A 106 5.00 0.92 10.34
N ILE A 107 3.84 0.55 9.80
CA ILE A 107 2.54 0.76 10.47
C ILE A 107 2.51 0.03 11.82
N ASN A 108 2.89 -1.25 11.84
CA ASN A 108 2.97 -2.05 13.07
C ASN A 108 3.92 -1.45 14.10
N LYS A 109 5.05 -0.87 13.67
CA LYS A 109 5.98 -0.20 14.57
C LYS A 109 5.32 1.00 15.27
N GLN A 110 4.49 1.76 14.56
CA GLN A 110 3.75 2.89 15.13
C GLN A 110 2.58 2.46 16.01
N LEU A 111 1.88 1.38 15.66
CA LEU A 111 0.84 0.84 16.54
C LEU A 111 1.42 0.37 17.89
N LYS A 112 2.63 -0.19 17.87
CA LYS A 112 3.35 -0.61 19.09
C LYS A 112 3.90 0.54 19.92
N SER A 113 3.98 1.76 19.39
CA SER A 113 4.46 2.91 20.16
C SER A 113 3.37 3.53 21.05
N CYS A 114 2.10 3.17 20.80
CA CYS A 114 0.94 3.60 21.57
C CYS A 114 0.34 2.38 22.31
N PRO A 115 0.35 2.35 23.66
CA PRO A 115 -0.17 1.23 24.45
C PRO A 115 -1.62 0.85 24.10
N GLU A 116 -2.44 1.83 23.74
CA GLU A 116 -3.85 1.64 23.37
C GLU A 116 -4.05 1.01 21.99
N THR A 117 -2.98 0.84 21.20
CA THR A 117 -3.02 0.19 19.89
C THR A 117 -2.01 -0.94 19.74
N GLU A 118 -1.23 -1.26 20.79
CA GLU A 118 -0.15 -2.26 20.72
C GLU A 118 -0.65 -3.68 20.43
N ASP A 119 -1.91 -3.94 20.78
CA ASP A 119 -2.62 -5.19 20.57
C ASP A 119 -3.05 -5.40 19.11
N ILE A 120 -2.97 -4.36 18.28
CA ILE A 120 -3.30 -4.40 16.85
C ILE A 120 -2.07 -4.81 16.05
N HIS A 121 -2.20 -5.88 15.26
CA HIS A 121 -1.12 -6.32 14.39
C HIS A 121 -1.56 -6.69 12.99
N PHE A 122 -1.02 -5.98 12.00
CA PHE A 122 -1.14 -6.31 10.59
C PHE A 122 -0.24 -7.49 10.24
N LYS A 123 -0.82 -8.51 9.62
CA LYS A 123 -0.11 -9.63 9.02
C LYS A 123 -0.51 -9.76 7.57
N THR A 124 0.34 -10.44 6.81
CA THR A 124 -0.03 -10.94 5.49
C THR A 124 -0.15 -12.45 5.53
N SER A 125 -0.98 -12.99 4.64
CA SER A 125 -0.92 -14.40 4.29
C SER A 125 -0.58 -14.52 2.82
N THR A 126 0.47 -15.29 2.51
CA THR A 126 0.89 -15.56 1.15
C THR A 126 -0.24 -16.28 0.41
N PRO A 127 -0.64 -15.83 -0.80
CA PRO A 127 -1.50 -16.64 -1.64
C PRO A 127 -0.78 -17.94 -1.98
N LYS A 128 -1.51 -19.05 -2.00
CA LYS A 128 -1.01 -20.27 -2.63
C LYS A 128 -0.91 -19.99 -4.14
N GLU A 129 0.24 -20.33 -4.73
CA GLU A 129 0.53 -20.35 -6.18
C GLU A 129 0.60 -18.98 -6.87
N GLY A 130 1.82 -18.48 -7.09
CA GLY A 130 2.16 -17.54 -8.19
C GLY A 130 1.51 -16.15 -8.21
N LYS A 131 0.62 -15.81 -7.28
CA LYS A 131 -0.08 -14.53 -7.27
C LYS A 131 0.76 -13.44 -6.62
N GLN A 132 0.85 -12.28 -7.28
CA GLN A 132 1.51 -11.08 -6.77
C GLN A 132 0.73 -10.38 -5.65
N LEU A 133 -0.48 -10.85 -5.29
CA LEU A 133 -1.35 -10.19 -4.32
C LEU A 133 -1.28 -10.85 -2.92
N VAL A 134 -1.04 -10.07 -1.87
CA VAL A 134 -1.09 -10.53 -0.47
C VAL A 134 -2.41 -10.18 0.19
N LYS A 135 -2.96 -11.11 0.97
CA LYS A 135 -4.10 -10.80 1.84
C LYS A 135 -3.62 -10.17 3.13
N ILE A 136 -4.27 -9.09 3.54
CA ILE A 136 -3.97 -8.40 4.77
C ILE A 136 -4.91 -8.91 5.87
N LYS A 137 -4.40 -9.10 7.08
CA LYS A 137 -5.19 -9.49 8.25
C LYS A 137 -4.80 -8.64 9.44
N ILE A 138 -5.79 -8.32 10.28
CA ILE A 138 -5.56 -7.69 11.57
C ILE A 138 -5.83 -8.74 12.65
N ASN A 139 -4.87 -8.90 13.56
CA ASN A 139 -5.08 -9.69 14.76
C ASN A 139 -5.12 -8.75 15.95
N LEU A 140 -6.11 -8.94 16.82
CA LEU A 140 -6.15 -8.34 18.15
C LEU A 140 -5.62 -9.38 19.13
N THR A 141 -4.55 -9.08 19.87
CA THR A 141 -4.06 -10.01 20.89
C THR A 141 -5.04 -10.05 22.06
N GLU A 142 -5.35 -11.26 22.54
CA GLU A 142 -6.29 -11.49 23.65
C GLU A 142 -5.90 -10.86 24.98
N LYS A 143 -4.70 -10.28 25.13
CA LYS A 143 -4.32 -9.55 26.34
C LYS A 143 -5.13 -8.25 26.41
N PRO A 144 -6.15 -8.17 27.27
CA PRO A 144 -6.89 -6.95 27.42
C PRO A 144 -6.11 -6.13 28.44
N ALA A 145 -5.54 -4.99 28.07
CA ALA A 145 -5.22 -3.98 29.08
C ALA A 145 -6.51 -3.52 29.81
N LEU A 146 -7.68 -3.78 29.21
CA LEU A 146 -9.02 -3.63 29.76
C LEU A 146 -9.88 -4.81 29.30
N SER A 147 -10.47 -5.58 30.21
CA SER A 147 -11.44 -6.64 29.91
C SER A 147 -12.34 -6.25 28.74
N LEU A 148 -12.11 -6.88 27.58
CA LEU A 148 -12.74 -6.48 26.33
C LEU A 148 -14.27 -6.61 26.45
N PRO A 149 -15.05 -5.54 26.27
CA PRO A 149 -16.48 -5.66 26.27
C PRO A 149 -16.99 -6.21 24.95
N ASN A 150 -18.20 -6.77 24.97
CA ASN A 150 -18.83 -7.60 23.93
C ASN A 150 -18.86 -7.06 22.49
N ARG A 151 -18.51 -5.78 22.22
CA ARG A 151 -18.46 -5.19 20.87
C ARG A 151 -17.42 -4.08 20.78
N MET A 152 -16.21 -4.41 20.34
CA MET A 152 -15.19 -3.42 19.97
C MET A 152 -15.24 -3.16 18.47
N LYS A 153 -15.33 -1.89 18.07
CA LYS A 153 -15.12 -1.49 16.67
C LYS A 153 -13.79 -0.77 16.54
N VAL A 154 -13.03 -1.15 15.52
CA VAL A 154 -11.75 -0.52 15.19
C VAL A 154 -11.79 -0.10 13.73
N ASN A 155 -11.62 1.20 13.49
CA ASN A 155 -11.54 1.77 12.15
C ASN A 155 -10.16 2.38 11.95
N PHE A 156 -9.62 2.24 10.74
CA PHE A 156 -8.40 2.89 10.33
C PHE A 156 -8.75 3.94 9.28
N THR A 157 -8.20 5.13 9.40
CA THR A 157 -8.27 6.16 8.35
C THR A 157 -6.87 6.44 7.85
N PHE A 158 -6.63 6.12 6.58
CA PHE A 158 -5.38 6.33 5.87
C PHE A 158 -5.53 7.44 4.83
N SER A 159 -4.40 7.96 4.35
CA SER A 159 -4.37 8.71 3.09
C SER A 159 -4.92 7.84 1.94
N LYS A 160 -5.49 8.50 0.92
CA LYS A 160 -6.01 7.80 -0.27
C LYS A 160 -4.93 6.93 -0.91
N HIS A 161 -3.68 7.38 -0.87
CA HIS A 161 -2.57 6.63 -1.43
C HIS A 161 -2.27 5.36 -0.62
N ILE A 162 -2.11 5.44 0.70
CA ILE A 162 -1.88 4.24 1.53
C ILE A 162 -3.06 3.27 1.42
N ALA A 163 -4.30 3.76 1.45
CA ALA A 163 -5.49 2.93 1.25
C ALA A 163 -5.44 2.15 -0.07
N PHE A 164 -5.06 2.83 -1.17
CA PHE A 164 -4.88 2.21 -2.47
C PHE A 164 -3.79 1.12 -2.46
N LEU A 165 -2.64 1.39 -1.84
CA LEU A 165 -1.56 0.40 -1.70
C LEU A 165 -1.98 -0.82 -0.88
N LEU A 166 -2.87 -0.63 0.10
CA LEU A 166 -3.47 -1.71 0.87
C LEU A 166 -4.57 -2.46 0.09
N GLY A 167 -4.91 -2.05 -1.13
CA GLY A 167 -5.95 -2.66 -1.96
C GLY A 167 -7.37 -2.17 -1.66
N SER A 168 -7.52 -0.98 -1.09
CA SER A 168 -8.82 -0.36 -0.80
C SER A 168 -9.05 0.91 -1.61
N ASP A 169 -10.30 1.15 -2.00
CA ASP A 169 -10.79 2.40 -2.57
C ASP A 169 -11.27 3.39 -1.50
N LYS A 170 -11.40 2.94 -0.25
CA LYS A 170 -11.84 3.76 0.89
C LYS A 170 -10.66 4.18 1.75
N THR A 171 -10.67 5.43 2.17
CA THR A 171 -9.69 5.94 3.15
C THR A 171 -9.96 5.42 4.55
N THR A 172 -11.23 5.19 4.90
CA THR A 172 -11.65 4.60 6.17
C THR A 172 -12.01 3.12 5.98
N ILE A 173 -11.36 2.25 6.74
CA ILE A 173 -11.45 0.78 6.63
C ILE A 173 -11.78 0.19 8.00
N ASP A 174 -12.87 -0.56 8.10
CA ASP A 174 -13.23 -1.32 9.31
C ASP A 174 -12.31 -2.55 9.45
N TYR A 175 -11.97 -2.94 10.68
CA TYR A 175 -11.09 -4.09 10.91
C TYR A 175 -11.55 -5.37 10.19
N ASN A 176 -12.86 -5.59 10.03
CA ASN A 176 -13.42 -6.76 9.33
C ASN A 176 -13.24 -6.69 7.81
N GLU A 177 -13.01 -5.51 7.25
CA GLU A 177 -12.79 -5.33 5.81
C GLU A 177 -11.38 -5.74 5.40
N PHE A 178 -10.40 -5.75 6.33
CA PHE A 178 -9.00 -6.06 6.00
C PHE A 178 -8.81 -7.46 5.42
N GLU A 179 -9.57 -8.46 5.90
CA GLU A 179 -9.45 -9.84 5.37
C GLU A 179 -9.85 -9.96 3.89
N LYS A 180 -10.59 -8.97 3.37
CA LYS A 180 -11.02 -8.88 1.97
C LYS A 180 -10.03 -8.10 1.12
N LEU A 181 -9.15 -7.33 1.74
CA LEU A 181 -8.16 -6.54 1.03
C LEU A 181 -7.06 -7.43 0.44
N SER A 182 -6.62 -7.05 -0.75
CA SER A 182 -5.55 -7.70 -1.49
C SER A 182 -4.63 -6.63 -2.05
N ALA A 183 -3.38 -6.63 -1.60
CA ALA A 183 -2.37 -5.63 -1.98
C ALA A 183 -1.30 -6.26 -2.88
N GLU A 184 -0.72 -5.48 -3.78
CA GLU A 184 0.44 -5.95 -4.54
C GLU A 184 1.65 -6.17 -3.63
N MET A 185 2.39 -7.25 -3.86
CA MET A 185 3.57 -7.62 -3.08
C MET A 185 4.67 -6.56 -3.24
N SER A 186 4.90 -6.15 -4.48
CA SER A 186 5.83 -5.09 -4.85
C SER A 186 5.05 -3.79 -4.98
N ILE A 187 5.51 -2.74 -4.32
CA ILE A 187 4.96 -1.38 -4.40
C ILE A 187 6.02 -0.35 -4.80
N SER A 188 7.19 -0.82 -5.26
CA SER A 188 8.31 0.01 -5.70
C SER A 188 7.95 0.89 -6.90
N GLY A 189 7.06 0.43 -7.78
CA GLY A 189 6.57 1.20 -8.93
C GLY A 189 5.40 2.13 -8.59
N ALA A 190 4.89 2.09 -7.36
CA ALA A 190 3.76 2.94 -6.99
C ALA A 190 4.24 4.38 -6.79
N ILE A 191 3.84 5.25 -7.70
CA ILE A 191 4.08 6.70 -7.60
C ILE A 191 2.88 7.31 -6.85
N PRO A 192 3.09 8.29 -5.95
CA PRO A 192 1.99 9.05 -5.38
C PRO A 192 1.07 9.54 -6.49
N LYS A 193 -0.20 9.11 -6.43
CA LYS A 193 -1.24 9.71 -7.27
C LYS A 193 -1.43 11.12 -6.73
N PHE A 194 -0.70 12.07 -7.30
CA PHE A 194 -0.97 13.49 -7.09
C PHE A 194 -2.44 13.72 -7.49
N ALA A 195 -3.25 14.06 -6.49
CA ALA A 195 -4.66 14.39 -6.65
C ALA A 195 -4.81 15.80 -7.21
#